data_AF-A0A1Q6RK82-F1
#
_entry.id   AF-A0A1Q6RK82-F1
#
_cell.length_a   1.000
_cell.length_b   1.000
_cell.length_c   1.000
_cell.angle_alpha   90.00
_cell.angle_beta   90.00
_cell.angle_gamma   90.00
#
_symmetry.space_group_name_H-M   'P 1'
#
loop_
_entity.id
_entity.type
_entity.pdbx_description
1 polymer ?
#
loop_
_entity_poly.entity_id
_entity_poly.type
_entity_poly.pdbx_seq_one_letter_code
_entity_poly.pdbx_strand_id
1 'polypeptide(L)'
;MALIPQVTCRRCGEKYSAMRRRCPKCSTRRVQNSRRAPGTTPSAVKGTAANKRAGDNRKWQFIFGAILIVAIIAALIVMITVSLDNADNPNAPVMPTPPADVSAAPTPTPTPTPTPTPTPEITSVTMSSPYANPCTEFAIQAGQSITLTGSHFPMTVTAEYQWSSTDPNVATVTTNENGTCTVTGVSAGTMKVVLSCYGKTAECTVYVRN
;
A
#
# COMPACT_ATOMS: atom_id res chain seq x y z
N MET A 1 -34.29 -19.25 41.90
CA MET A 1 -33.30 -18.36 42.55
C MET A 1 -33.02 -17.19 41.61
N ALA A 2 -33.52 -15.99 41.94
CA ALA A 2 -33.40 -14.83 41.07
C ALA A 2 -31.98 -14.25 41.16
N LEU A 3 -31.18 -14.41 40.10
CA LEU A 3 -29.88 -13.74 39.98
C LEU A 3 -30.13 -12.23 39.80
N ILE A 4 -29.87 -11.44 40.84
CA ILE A 4 -29.93 -9.98 40.73
C ILE A 4 -28.85 -9.54 39.73
N PRO A 5 -29.22 -8.84 38.64
CA PRO A 5 -28.24 -8.41 37.64
C PRO A 5 -27.24 -7.43 38.27
N GLN A 6 -25.96 -7.66 38.01
CA GLN A 6 -24.87 -6.78 38.47
C GLN A 6 -24.40 -5.87 37.33
N VAL A 7 -23.96 -4.66 37.67
CA VAL A 7 -23.38 -3.68 36.74
C VAL A 7 -22.08 -3.15 37.33
N THR A 8 -21.08 -2.97 36.48
CA THR A 8 -19.78 -2.41 36.85
C THR A 8 -19.81 -0.88 36.78
N CYS A 9 -19.32 -0.20 37.82
CA CYS A 9 -19.16 1.25 37.82
C CYS A 9 -18.06 1.68 36.85
N ARG A 10 -18.34 2.65 35.97
CA ARG A 10 -17.34 3.20 35.04
C ARG A 10 -16.23 4.00 35.70
N ARG A 11 -16.48 4.59 36.88
CA ARG A 11 -15.49 5.46 37.55
C ARG A 11 -14.57 4.70 38.51
N CYS A 12 -15.09 3.70 39.23
CA CYS A 12 -14.32 2.97 40.25
C CYS A 12 -14.25 1.47 40.04
N GLY A 13 -14.83 0.92 38.96
CA GLY A 13 -14.75 -0.50 38.63
C GLY A 13 -15.55 -1.45 39.53
N GLU A 14 -16.20 -0.94 40.57
CA GLU A 14 -16.93 -1.76 41.54
C GLU A 14 -18.19 -2.36 40.91
N LYS A 15 -18.45 -3.66 41.15
CA LYS A 15 -19.70 -4.33 40.74
C LYS A 15 -20.78 -4.09 41.79
N TYR A 16 -21.95 -3.65 41.34
CA TYR A 16 -23.08 -3.40 42.24
C TYR A 16 -24.41 -3.79 41.56
N SER A 17 -25.44 -4.00 42.38
CA SER A 17 -26.78 -4.36 41.87
C SER A 17 -27.32 -3.31 40.89
N ALA A 18 -27.82 -3.77 39.74
CA ALA A 18 -28.41 -2.93 38.70
C ALA A 18 -29.63 -2.12 39.19
N MET A 19 -30.21 -2.47 40.34
CA MET A 19 -31.31 -1.75 40.95
C MET A 19 -30.89 -0.38 41.51
N ARG A 20 -29.59 -0.18 41.82
CA ARG A 20 -29.10 1.08 42.36
C ARG A 20 -28.79 2.07 41.23
N ARG A 21 -29.32 3.30 41.35
CA ARG A 21 -29.07 4.39 40.37
C ARG A 21 -27.70 5.07 40.53
N ARG A 22 -27.04 4.89 41.68
CA ARG A 22 -25.72 5.44 42.00
C ARG A 22 -24.78 4.34 42.50
N CYS A 23 -23.50 4.46 42.19
CA CYS A 23 -22.49 3.55 42.71
C CYS A 23 -22.35 3.73 44.24
N PRO A 24 -22.34 2.65 45.03
CA PRO A 24 -22.21 2.73 46.49
C PRO A 24 -20.82 3.22 46.95
N LYS A 25 -19.77 3.03 46.14
CA LYS A 25 -18.39 3.37 46.50
C LYS A 25 -17.99 4.80 46.15
N CYS A 26 -18.42 5.30 44.98
CA CYS A 26 -17.98 6.60 44.46
C CYS A 26 -19.13 7.57 44.12
N SER A 27 -20.37 7.26 44.54
CA SER A 27 -21.61 8.05 44.38
C SER A 27 -21.99 8.50 42.94
N THR A 28 -21.23 8.07 41.94
CA THR A 28 -21.47 8.41 40.53
C THR A 28 -22.82 7.89 40.05
N ARG A 29 -23.53 8.73 39.30
CA ARG A 29 -24.80 8.38 38.67
C ARG A 29 -24.55 7.40 37.53
N ARG A 30 -25.35 6.33 37.46
CA ARG A 30 -25.35 5.43 36.32
C ARG A 30 -25.92 6.15 35.10
N VAL A 31 -25.08 6.49 34.12
CA VAL A 31 -25.52 6.93 32.79
C VAL A 31 -26.00 5.71 32.00
N GLN A 32 -27.23 5.77 31.50
CA GLN A 32 -27.72 4.76 30.55
C GLN A 32 -26.91 4.91 29.26
N ASN A 33 -26.22 3.85 28.83
CA ASN A 33 -25.57 3.86 27.52
C ASN A 33 -26.67 3.97 26.45
N SER A 34 -26.59 4.96 25.56
CA SER A 34 -27.54 5.12 24.47
C SER A 34 -27.59 3.83 23.65
N ARG A 35 -28.75 3.19 23.58
CA ARG A 35 -29.01 2.00 22.74
C ARG A 35 -29.03 2.31 21.23
N ARG A 36 -28.44 3.44 20.81
CA ARG A 36 -28.34 3.78 19.39
C ARG A 36 -27.29 2.85 18.80
N ALA A 37 -27.74 1.85 18.04
CA ALA A 37 -26.85 1.12 17.16
C ALA A 37 -26.09 2.15 16.29
N PRO A 38 -24.78 1.99 16.07
CA PRO A 38 -24.07 2.84 15.12
C PRO A 38 -24.83 2.79 13.80
N GLY A 39 -25.31 3.94 13.31
CA GLY A 39 -25.97 4.00 12.01
C GLY A 39 -25.00 3.48 10.95
N THR A 40 -25.52 2.77 9.95
CA THR A 40 -24.75 2.38 8.76
C THR A 40 -24.05 3.63 8.22
N THR A 41 -22.76 3.52 7.92
CA THR A 41 -21.98 4.65 7.39
C THR A 41 -22.69 5.25 6.16
N PRO A 42 -22.63 6.58 5.95
CA PRO A 42 -23.35 7.26 4.86
C PRO A 42 -23.08 6.68 3.46
N SER A 43 -21.95 5.97 3.31
CA SER A 43 -21.50 5.30 2.10
C SER A 43 -22.31 4.05 1.73
N ALA A 44 -23.04 3.45 2.66
CA ALA A 44 -23.85 2.25 2.43
C ALA A 44 -25.32 2.55 2.04
N VAL A 45 -25.75 3.82 2.14
CA VAL A 45 -27.13 4.23 1.90
C VAL A 45 -27.29 4.65 0.43
N LYS A 46 -28.11 3.92 -0.33
CA LYS A 46 -28.43 4.25 -1.73
C LYS A 46 -29.03 5.65 -1.83
N GLY A 47 -28.44 6.50 -2.67
CA GLY A 47 -28.92 7.86 -2.94
C GLY A 47 -28.10 8.99 -2.30
N THR A 48 -27.17 8.71 -1.39
CA THR A 48 -26.28 9.74 -0.81
C THR A 48 -25.14 10.10 -1.78
N ALA A 49 -24.61 11.32 -1.67
CA ALA A 49 -23.44 11.75 -2.44
C ALA A 49 -22.20 10.87 -2.17
N ALA A 50 -22.08 10.33 -0.95
CA ALA A 50 -21.03 9.38 -0.58
C ALA A 50 -21.18 8.04 -1.34
N ASN A 51 -22.41 7.54 -1.51
CA ASN A 51 -22.67 6.33 -2.28
C ASN A 51 -22.44 6.51 -3.79
N LYS A 52 -22.74 7.70 -4.35
CA LYS A 52 -22.42 8.01 -5.76
C LYS A 52 -20.91 7.97 -6.02
N ARG A 53 -20.11 8.65 -5.18
CA ARG A 53 -18.64 8.66 -5.27
C ARG A 53 -18.03 7.26 -5.08
N ALA A 54 -18.57 6.45 -4.17
CA ALA A 54 -18.13 5.07 -3.98
C ALA A 54 -18.39 4.17 -5.20
N GLY A 55 -19.49 4.42 -5.93
CA GLY A 55 -19.81 3.70 -7.16
C GLY A 55 -18.89 4.04 -8.32
N ASP A 56 -18.57 5.33 -8.51
CA ASP A 56 -17.72 5.78 -9.62
C ASP A 56 -16.27 5.28 -9.47
N ASN A 57 -15.72 5.33 -8.25
CA ASN A 57 -14.39 4.78 -7.96
C ASN A 57 -14.31 3.28 -8.26
N ARG A 58 -15.38 2.53 -7.98
CA ARG A 58 -15.42 1.09 -8.22
C ARG A 58 -15.50 0.75 -9.71
N LYS A 59 -16.19 1.56 -10.52
CA LYS A 59 -16.25 1.40 -11.99
C LYS A 59 -14.87 1.61 -12.63
N TRP A 60 -14.17 2.67 -12.25
CA TRP A 60 -12.81 2.94 -12.76
C TRP A 60 -11.82 1.85 -12.32
N GLN A 61 -11.92 1.37 -11.08
CA GLN A 61 -11.09 0.26 -10.60
C GLN A 61 -11.31 -1.03 -11.42
N PHE A 62 -12.54 -1.34 -11.83
CA PHE A 62 -12.80 -2.49 -12.71
C PHE A 62 -12.24 -2.30 -14.12
N ILE A 63 -12.27 -1.08 -14.66
CA ILE A 63 -11.71 -0.77 -15.99
C ILE A 63 -10.18 -0.93 -15.98
N PHE A 64 -9.50 -0.31 -15.02
CA PHE A 64 -8.04 -0.45 -14.88
C PHE A 64 -7.62 -1.90 -14.61
N GLY A 65 -8.37 -2.62 -13.77
CA GLY A 65 -8.13 -4.04 -13.51
C GLY A 65 -8.30 -4.92 -14.76
N ALA A 66 -9.34 -4.69 -15.56
CA ALA A 66 -9.57 -5.44 -16.78
C ALA A 66 -8.46 -5.20 -17.82
N ILE A 67 -8.01 -3.96 -17.99
CA ILE A 67 -6.93 -3.61 -18.91
C ILE A 67 -5.62 -4.29 -18.50
N LEU A 68 -5.29 -4.30 -17.19
CA LEU A 68 -4.09 -4.97 -16.69
C LEU A 68 -4.11 -6.48 -16.96
N ILE A 69 -5.25 -7.14 -16.75
CA ILE A 69 -5.39 -8.58 -17.01
C ILE A 69 -5.16 -8.89 -18.49
N VAL A 70 -5.73 -8.09 -19.39
CA VAL A 70 -5.54 -8.26 -20.85
C VAL A 70 -4.07 -8.08 -21.24
N ALA A 71 -3.37 -7.10 -20.67
CA ALA A 71 -1.95 -6.86 -20.94
C ALA A 71 -1.07 -8.04 -20.51
N ILE A 72 -1.34 -8.64 -19.35
CA ILE A 72 -0.62 -9.83 -18.86
C ILE A 72 -0.83 -11.02 -19.79
N ILE A 73 -2.06 -11.26 -20.22
CA ILE A 73 -2.39 -12.36 -21.14
C ILE A 73 -1.67 -12.16 -22.49
N ALA A 74 -1.66 -10.93 -23.03
CA ALA A 74 -0.97 -10.63 -24.28
C ALA A 74 0.55 -10.87 -24.16
N ALA A 75 1.17 -10.44 -23.06
CA ALA A 75 2.60 -10.67 -22.82
C ALA A 75 2.95 -12.17 -22.72
N LEU A 76 2.11 -12.96 -22.06
CA LEU A 76 2.30 -14.41 -21.97
C LEU A 76 2.21 -15.10 -23.34
N ILE A 77 1.24 -14.71 -24.18
CA ILE A 77 1.10 -15.26 -25.54
C ILE A 77 2.35 -14.97 -26.36
N VAL A 78 2.84 -13.73 -26.34
CA VAL A 78 4.05 -13.34 -27.08
C VAL A 78 5.28 -14.13 -26.58
N MET A 79 5.43 -14.27 -25.27
CA MET A 79 6.54 -15.04 -24.68
C MET A 79 6.54 -16.51 -25.15
N ILE A 80 5.37 -17.14 -25.23
CA ILE A 80 5.23 -18.52 -25.71
C ILE A 80 5.58 -18.60 -27.19
N THR A 81 5.09 -17.68 -28.03
CA THR A 81 5.39 -17.70 -29.47
C THR A 81 6.89 -17.57 -29.76
N VAL A 82 7.58 -16.62 -29.12
CA VAL A 82 9.04 -16.46 -29.27
C VAL A 82 9.82 -17.67 -28.73
N SER A 83 9.31 -18.34 -27.69
CA SER A 83 9.96 -19.53 -27.13
C SER A 83 9.82 -20.75 -28.04
N LEU A 84 8.70 -20.87 -28.76
CA LEU A 84 8.47 -21.96 -29.71
C LEU A 84 9.26 -21.75 -31.02
N ASP A 85 9.36 -20.52 -31.52
CA ASP A 85 10.11 -20.21 -32.75
C ASP A 85 11.63 -20.47 -32.61
N ASN A 86 12.16 -20.43 -31.37
CA ASN A 86 13.58 -20.72 -31.11
C ASN A 86 13.89 -22.23 -30.97
N ALA A 87 12.89 -23.10 -30.82
CA ALA A 87 13.10 -24.54 -30.69
C ALA A 87 13.42 -25.22 -32.04
N ASP A 88 13.10 -24.57 -33.16
CA ASP A 88 13.30 -25.09 -34.53
C ASP A 88 14.62 -24.61 -35.19
N ASN A 89 15.56 -24.03 -34.44
CA ASN A 89 16.82 -23.54 -35.02
C ASN A 89 17.90 -24.66 -35.11
N PRO A 90 18.27 -25.13 -36.32
CA PRO A 90 19.11 -26.32 -36.50
C PRO A 90 20.63 -26.10 -36.32
N ASN A 91 21.08 -24.94 -35.84
CA ASN A 91 22.51 -24.57 -35.77
C ASN A 91 23.10 -24.56 -34.35
N ALA A 92 22.76 -25.54 -33.52
CA ALA A 92 23.46 -25.76 -32.24
C ALA A 92 24.83 -26.45 -32.47
N PRO A 93 25.95 -25.92 -31.95
CA PRO A 93 27.27 -26.53 -32.12
C PRO A 93 27.38 -27.87 -31.37
N VAL A 94 27.92 -28.87 -32.07
CA VAL A 94 28.04 -30.27 -31.64
C VAL A 94 29.15 -30.44 -30.61
N MET A 95 28.83 -31.09 -29.49
CA MET A 95 29.73 -31.41 -28.38
C MET A 95 30.58 -32.66 -28.69
N PRO A 96 31.90 -32.67 -28.42
CA PRO A 96 32.71 -33.87 -28.56
C PRO A 96 32.62 -34.84 -27.35
N THR A 97 32.58 -36.11 -27.71
CA THR A 97 32.52 -37.37 -26.96
C THR A 97 33.53 -37.50 -25.79
N PRO A 98 33.15 -38.15 -24.66
CA PRO A 98 33.98 -38.28 -23.47
C PRO A 98 34.99 -39.44 -23.55
N PRO A 99 36.17 -39.34 -22.90
CA PRO A 99 36.93 -40.50 -22.48
C PRO A 99 36.53 -40.94 -21.06
N ALA A 100 36.37 -42.25 -20.91
CA ALA A 100 36.19 -42.91 -19.63
C ALA A 100 37.48 -42.84 -18.80
N ASP A 101 37.40 -42.42 -17.55
CA ASP A 101 38.39 -42.83 -16.56
C ASP A 101 37.75 -43.00 -15.18
N VAL A 102 38.13 -44.08 -14.53
CA VAL A 102 37.56 -44.60 -13.29
C VAL A 102 38.33 -43.95 -12.14
N SER A 103 37.68 -43.08 -11.38
CA SER A 103 38.22 -42.64 -10.10
C SER A 103 37.09 -42.37 -9.12
N ALA A 104 37.13 -43.08 -7.99
CA ALA A 104 36.14 -42.99 -6.92
C ALA A 104 36.06 -41.56 -6.38
N ALA A 105 35.05 -40.81 -6.82
CA ALA A 105 34.77 -39.48 -6.32
C ALA A 105 34.15 -39.58 -4.91
N PRO A 106 34.59 -38.77 -3.94
CA PRO A 106 33.92 -38.68 -2.64
C PRO A 106 32.48 -38.21 -2.86
N THR A 107 31.54 -38.84 -2.16
CA THR A 107 30.11 -38.48 -2.13
C THR A 107 29.94 -36.96 -2.04
N PRO A 108 29.20 -36.30 -2.95
CA PRO A 108 28.94 -34.87 -2.83
C PRO A 108 28.17 -34.62 -1.54
N THR A 109 28.77 -33.86 -0.62
CA THR A 109 28.09 -33.28 0.53
C THR A 109 26.85 -32.53 0.01
N PRO A 110 25.64 -32.75 0.57
CA PRO A 110 24.46 -32.02 0.14
C PRO A 110 24.73 -30.52 0.27
N THR A 111 24.67 -29.81 -0.85
CA THR A 111 24.72 -28.34 -0.86
C THR A 111 23.51 -27.85 -0.04
N PRO A 112 23.71 -27.04 1.01
CA PRO A 112 22.59 -26.48 1.75
C PRO A 112 21.67 -25.72 0.79
N THR A 113 20.41 -26.13 0.73
CA THR A 113 19.34 -25.39 0.03
C THR A 113 19.39 -23.93 0.49
N PRO A 114 19.43 -22.93 -0.41
CA PRO A 114 19.40 -21.54 0.01
C PRO A 114 18.15 -21.31 0.83
N THR A 115 18.35 -20.92 2.09
CA THR A 115 17.28 -20.45 2.98
C THR A 115 16.51 -19.35 2.25
N PRO A 116 15.17 -19.39 2.16
CA PRO A 116 14.41 -18.32 1.53
C PRO A 116 14.81 -16.99 2.16
N THR A 117 15.36 -16.09 1.34
CA THR A 117 15.69 -14.74 1.78
C THR A 117 14.39 -14.12 2.28
N PRO A 118 14.33 -13.61 3.52
CA PRO A 118 13.11 -13.01 4.05
C PRO A 118 12.69 -11.86 3.13
N THR A 119 11.49 -11.94 2.56
CA THR A 119 10.90 -10.82 1.83
C THR A 119 10.83 -9.64 2.81
N PRO A 120 11.46 -8.51 2.50
CA PRO A 120 11.44 -7.37 3.41
C PRO A 120 10.00 -6.88 3.59
N GLU A 121 9.52 -6.89 4.84
CA GLU A 121 8.17 -6.47 5.19
C GLU A 121 8.20 -5.08 5.81
N ILE A 122 7.60 -4.11 5.13
CA ILE A 122 7.46 -2.73 5.61
C ILE A 122 6.03 -2.51 6.14
N THR A 123 5.92 -1.89 7.31
CA THR A 123 4.64 -1.58 7.97
C THR A 123 3.96 -0.36 7.36
N SER A 124 4.71 0.72 7.12
CA SER A 124 4.19 1.98 6.59
C SER A 124 5.19 2.70 5.70
N VAL A 125 4.66 3.49 4.77
CA VAL A 125 5.40 4.40 3.89
C VAL A 125 4.76 5.77 4.04
N THR A 126 5.59 6.79 4.18
CA THR A 126 5.16 8.18 4.34
C THR A 126 5.97 9.10 3.44
N MET A 127 5.33 10.18 3.03
CA MET A 127 5.96 11.26 2.27
C MET A 127 6.17 12.45 3.20
N SER A 128 7.29 13.14 3.07
CA SER A 128 7.58 14.37 3.78
C SER A 128 7.98 15.45 2.78
N SER A 129 7.70 16.70 3.13
CA SER A 129 8.14 17.90 2.40
C SER A 129 8.89 18.80 3.39
N PRO A 130 9.54 19.88 2.93
CA PRO A 130 10.18 20.85 3.82
C PRO A 130 9.18 21.54 4.76
N TYR A 131 7.90 21.53 4.40
CA TYR A 131 6.83 22.26 5.08
C TYR A 131 5.87 21.37 5.89
N ALA A 132 5.84 20.06 5.61
CA ALA A 132 4.88 19.13 6.22
C ALA A 132 5.41 17.69 6.29
N ASN A 133 5.16 17.01 7.41
CA ASN A 133 5.46 15.59 7.62
C ASN A 133 4.38 14.94 8.52
N PRO A 134 3.51 14.04 8.01
CA PRO A 134 3.44 13.57 6.62
C PRO A 134 2.84 14.62 5.69
N CYS A 135 3.37 14.69 4.46
CA CYS A 135 2.87 15.54 3.40
C CYS A 135 1.77 14.82 2.62
N THR A 136 0.52 15.21 2.85
CA THR A 136 -0.67 14.69 2.15
C THR A 136 -1.19 15.66 1.09
N GLU A 137 -0.87 16.95 1.24
CA GLU A 137 -1.13 17.98 0.25
C GLU A 137 -0.16 19.14 0.40
N PHE A 138 0.09 19.86 -0.70
CA PHE A 138 0.79 21.15 -0.68
C PHE A 138 0.46 21.96 -1.94
N ALA A 139 0.78 23.25 -1.91
CA ALA A 139 0.59 24.15 -3.03
C ALA A 139 1.92 24.77 -3.48
N ILE A 140 2.11 24.91 -4.78
CA ILE A 140 3.27 25.56 -5.42
C ILE A 140 2.81 26.50 -6.52
N GLN A 141 3.67 27.43 -6.94
CA GLN A 141 3.45 28.23 -8.14
C GLN A 141 4.07 27.56 -9.37
N ALA A 142 3.57 27.89 -10.56
CA ALA A 142 4.21 27.50 -11.81
C ALA A 142 5.67 28.04 -11.84
N GLY A 143 6.62 27.18 -12.17
CA GLY A 143 8.06 27.46 -12.12
C GLY A 143 8.74 27.24 -10.76
N GLN A 144 7.99 26.99 -9.68
CA GLN A 144 8.56 26.62 -8.38
C GLN A 144 8.79 25.10 -8.28
N SER A 145 9.82 24.71 -7.51
CA SER A 145 10.18 23.32 -7.26
C SER A 145 10.21 23.00 -5.77
N ILE A 146 9.64 21.87 -5.36
CA ILE A 146 9.74 21.36 -3.99
C ILE A 146 10.30 19.93 -4.01
N THR A 147 11.21 19.65 -3.08
CA THR A 147 11.75 18.31 -2.83
C THR A 147 10.87 17.55 -1.84
N LEU A 148 10.31 16.43 -2.27
CA LEU A 148 9.65 15.44 -1.42
C LEU A 148 10.62 14.34 -1.03
N THR A 149 10.51 13.86 0.21
CA THR A 149 11.33 12.77 0.76
C THR A 149 10.42 11.61 1.11
N GLY A 150 10.77 10.41 0.63
CA GLY A 150 10.12 9.17 1.02
C GLY A 150 10.76 8.61 2.29
N SER A 151 9.94 8.16 3.22
CA SER A 151 10.39 7.42 4.40
C SER A 151 9.51 6.18 4.61
N HIS A 152 10.07 5.16 5.23
CA HIS A 152 9.35 3.92 5.52
C HIS A 152 9.69 3.41 6.91
N PHE A 153 8.85 2.55 7.47
CA PHE A 153 9.10 1.92 8.77
C PHE A 153 8.84 0.42 8.72
N PRO A 154 9.76 -0.43 9.20
CA PRO A 154 11.09 -0.09 9.76
C PRO A 154 12.14 0.25 8.68
N MET A 155 13.11 1.14 8.98
CA MET A 155 14.22 1.49 8.06
C MET A 155 15.34 0.44 7.98
N THR A 156 15.05 -0.80 8.40
CA THR A 156 15.99 -1.93 8.33
C THR A 156 16.10 -2.52 6.92
N VAL A 157 15.25 -2.05 6.01
CA VAL A 157 15.18 -2.48 4.62
C VAL A 157 15.76 -1.40 3.72
N THR A 158 16.50 -1.80 2.68
CA THR A 158 16.93 -0.86 1.63
C THR A 158 15.71 -0.29 0.92
N ALA A 159 15.55 1.03 0.91
CA ALA A 159 14.37 1.64 0.32
C ALA A 159 14.39 1.59 -1.21
N GLU A 160 13.37 0.97 -1.82
CA GLU A 160 13.08 1.09 -3.26
C GLU A 160 11.85 1.98 -3.46
N TYR A 161 12.08 3.30 -3.47
CA TYR A 161 11.01 4.27 -3.65
C TYR A 161 10.67 4.46 -5.13
N GLN A 162 9.46 4.07 -5.51
CA GLN A 162 8.91 4.32 -6.83
C GLN A 162 7.94 5.50 -6.76
N TRP A 163 8.28 6.59 -7.47
CA TRP A 163 7.46 7.78 -7.56
C TRP A 163 6.69 7.79 -8.87
N SER A 164 5.42 8.17 -8.81
CA SER A 164 4.57 8.35 -9.99
C SER A 164 3.76 9.64 -9.88
N SER A 165 3.50 10.26 -11.03
CA SER A 165 2.64 11.44 -11.16
C SER A 165 1.41 11.10 -11.98
N THR A 166 0.26 11.67 -11.60
CA THR A 166 -0.98 11.50 -12.36
C THR A 166 -0.99 12.33 -13.64
N ASP A 167 -0.41 13.54 -13.61
CA ASP A 167 -0.49 14.50 -14.72
C ASP A 167 0.84 15.28 -14.89
N PRO A 168 1.68 14.94 -15.89
CA PRO A 168 2.96 15.62 -16.12
C PRO A 168 2.81 17.05 -16.66
N ASN A 169 1.66 17.38 -17.25
CA ASN A 169 1.38 18.73 -17.78
C ASN A 169 1.20 19.77 -16.67
N VAL A 170 0.74 19.35 -15.49
CA VAL A 170 0.48 20.25 -14.35
C VAL A 170 1.74 20.42 -13.52
N ALA A 171 2.40 19.32 -13.16
CA ALA A 171 3.71 19.35 -12.52
C ALA A 171 4.53 18.13 -12.93
N THR A 172 5.83 18.34 -13.16
CA THR A 172 6.78 17.27 -13.44
C THR A 172 7.40 16.75 -12.15
N VAL A 173 7.64 15.45 -12.11
CA VAL A 173 8.09 14.71 -10.93
C VAL A 173 9.38 13.99 -11.33
N THR A 174 10.50 14.37 -10.75
CA THR A 174 11.83 13.83 -11.06
C THR A 174 12.41 13.12 -9.84
N THR A 175 12.71 11.83 -9.99
CA THR A 175 13.31 11.01 -8.95
C THR A 175 14.82 11.24 -8.85
N ASN A 176 15.32 11.51 -7.65
CA ASN A 176 16.73 11.68 -7.38
C ASN A 176 17.32 10.41 -6.73
N GLU A 177 18.65 10.25 -6.82
CA GLU A 177 19.39 9.03 -6.42
C GLU A 177 19.32 8.69 -4.92
N ASN A 178 18.71 9.54 -4.09
CA ASN A 178 18.60 9.38 -2.64
C ASN A 178 17.18 9.05 -2.15
N GLY A 179 16.30 8.57 -3.03
CA GLY A 179 14.91 8.28 -2.65
C GLY A 179 14.04 9.51 -2.44
N THR A 180 14.55 10.68 -2.85
CA THR A 180 13.83 11.94 -2.88
C THR A 180 13.30 12.20 -4.27
N CYS A 181 12.29 13.04 -4.35
CA CYS A 181 11.67 13.40 -5.61
C CYS A 181 11.43 14.90 -5.67
N THR A 182 11.85 15.54 -6.74
CA THR A 182 11.59 16.95 -7.00
C THR A 182 10.31 17.11 -7.81
N VAL A 183 9.37 17.90 -7.29
CA VAL A 183 8.12 18.25 -7.97
C VAL A 183 8.21 19.70 -8.43
N THR A 184 8.14 19.91 -9.74
CA THR A 184 8.21 21.23 -10.37
C THR A 184 6.86 21.59 -11.00
N GLY A 185 6.29 22.72 -10.57
CA GLY A 185 5.02 23.21 -11.13
C GLY A 185 5.22 23.69 -12.56
N VAL A 186 4.42 23.19 -13.50
CA VAL A 186 4.48 23.55 -14.93
C VAL A 186 3.34 24.49 -15.29
N SER A 187 2.10 24.11 -14.97
CA SER A 187 0.92 24.92 -15.27
C SER A 187 -0.11 24.84 -14.14
N ALA A 188 -0.94 25.88 -14.00
CA ALA A 188 -2.00 25.89 -13.01
C ALA A 188 -2.92 24.67 -13.13
N GLY A 189 -3.15 23.96 -12.02
CA GLY A 189 -3.90 22.72 -12.01
C GLY A 189 -3.72 21.94 -10.72
N THR A 190 -4.35 20.77 -10.66
CA THR A 190 -4.24 19.86 -9.51
C THR A 190 -3.77 18.51 -10.01
N MET A 191 -2.79 17.91 -9.33
CA MET A 191 -2.25 16.60 -9.67
C MET A 191 -1.96 15.78 -8.40
N LYS A 192 -1.90 14.44 -8.50
CA LYS A 192 -1.49 13.58 -7.37
C LYS A 192 -0.15 12.88 -7.60
N VAL A 193 0.74 12.99 -6.61
CA VAL A 193 2.02 12.27 -6.53
C VAL A 193 1.77 11.03 -5.69
N VAL A 194 2.18 9.87 -6.19
CA VAL A 194 2.07 8.60 -5.47
C VAL A 194 3.47 8.03 -5.28
N LEU A 195 3.82 7.79 -4.01
CA LEU A 195 5.02 7.07 -3.60
C LEU A 195 4.65 5.63 -3.28
N SER A 196 5.34 4.66 -3.87
CA SER A 196 5.18 3.24 -3.57
C SER A 196 6.50 2.59 -3.16
N CYS A 197 6.45 1.69 -2.18
CA CYS A 197 7.61 0.97 -1.67
C CYS A 197 7.12 -0.36 -1.03
N TYR A 198 7.65 -1.49 -1.49
CA TYR A 198 7.29 -2.86 -1.05
C TYR A 198 5.77 -3.10 -0.87
N GLY A 199 4.97 -2.67 -1.85
CA GLY A 199 3.51 -2.87 -1.86
C GLY A 199 2.69 -1.92 -0.97
N LYS A 200 3.33 -0.98 -0.26
CA LYS A 200 2.68 0.12 0.45
C LYS A 200 2.75 1.41 -0.37
N THR A 201 1.73 2.25 -0.26
CA THR A 201 1.62 3.49 -1.03
C THR A 201 1.28 4.68 -0.14
N ALA A 202 1.85 5.84 -0.47
CA ALA A 202 1.50 7.14 0.09
C ALA A 202 1.10 8.09 -1.05
N GLU A 203 0.05 8.89 -0.83
CA GLU A 203 -0.45 9.87 -1.81
C GLU A 203 -0.24 11.30 -1.31
N CYS A 204 0.10 12.20 -2.21
CA CYS A 204 0.18 13.62 -1.95
C CYS A 204 -0.49 14.44 -3.07
N THR A 205 -1.39 15.33 -2.71
CA THR A 205 -2.10 16.20 -3.66
C THR A 205 -1.36 17.52 -3.85
N VAL A 206 -1.02 17.85 -5.09
CA VAL A 206 -0.26 19.05 -5.44
C VAL A 206 -1.18 20.03 -6.15
N TYR A 207 -1.28 21.23 -5.60
CA TYR A 207 -2.01 22.34 -6.22
C TYR A 207 -1.03 23.34 -6.82
N VAL A 208 -1.00 23.40 -8.15
CA VAL A 208 -0.18 24.38 -8.88
C VAL A 208 -1.04 25.61 -9.14
N ARG A 209 -0.57 26.76 -8.66
CA ARG A 209 -1.16 28.08 -8.91
C ARG A 209 -0.33 28.80 -9.96
N ASN A 210 -0.99 29.70 -10.69
CA ASN A 210 -0.29 30.64 -11.57
C ASN A 210 0.37 31.77 -10.77
#